data_AF-A0A7Y2TAK6-F1
#
_entry.id   AF-A0A7Y2TAK6-F1
#
_cell.length_a   1.000
_cell.length_b   1.000
_cell.length_c   1.000
_cell.angle_alpha   90.00
_cell.angle_beta   90.00
_cell.angle_gamma   90.00
#
_symmetry.space_group_name_H-M   'P 1'
#
loop_
_entity.id
_entity.type
_entity.pdbx_description
1 polymer ?
#
loop_
_entity_poly.entity_id
_entity_poly.type
_entity_poly.pdbx_seq_one_letter_code
_entity_poly.pdbx_strand_id
1 'polypeptide(L)'
;MIVLAIIIVAIAIAVSIELFRGNAIESKRDLLISECSNIATIAISYYKKPREMGGGGKTFTNWQIPPQLVQTANGSFLASVSAQQVTITGTGTEVITGNDSIKVQTIITSDDYYSVIIN
;
A
#
# COMPACT_ATOMS: atom_id res chain seq x y z
N MET A 1 35.96 24.87 24.88
CA MET A 1 35.79 23.93 23.74
C MET A 1 34.71 22.88 23.96
N ILE A 2 34.30 22.57 25.20
CA ILE A 2 33.26 21.57 25.49
C ILE A 2 31.83 22.04 25.15
N VAL A 3 31.51 23.32 25.39
CA VAL A 3 30.17 23.87 25.15
C VAL A 3 29.80 23.81 23.67
N LEU A 4 30.74 24.12 22.78
CA LEU A 4 30.52 24.07 21.34
C LEU A 4 30.25 22.64 20.85
N ALA A 5 30.93 21.63 21.41
CA ALA A 5 30.73 20.23 21.05
C ALA A 5 29.32 19.73 21.40
N ILE A 6 28.78 20.14 22.55
CA ILE A 6 27.46 19.70 23.02
C ILE A 6 26.33 20.27 22.15
N ILE A 7 26.46 21.53 21.70
CA ILE A 7 25.46 22.16 20.83
C ILE A 7 25.35 21.40 19.50
N ILE A 8 26.49 20.97 18.95
CA ILE A 8 26.52 20.20 17.69
C ILE A 8 25.82 18.84 17.87
N VAL A 9 26.09 18.14 18.98
CA VAL A 9 25.45 16.84 19.27
C VAL A 9 23.93 16.99 19.44
N ALA A 10 23.47 18.03 20.11
CA ALA A 10 22.03 18.26 20.33
C ALA A 10 21.26 18.44 19.02
N ILE A 11 21.79 19.23 18.08
CA ILE A 11 21.18 19.45 16.77
C ILE A 11 21.20 18.15 15.95
N ALA A 12 22.33 17.41 15.97
CA ALA A 12 22.45 16.15 15.24
C ALA A 12 21.39 15.12 15.67
N ILE A 13 21.11 15.00 16.97
CA ILE A 13 20.08 14.10 17.48
C ILE A 13 18.69 14.52 16.98
N ALA A 14 18.36 15.81 17.04
CA ALA A 14 17.05 16.30 16.62
C ALA A 14 16.78 15.99 15.13
N VAL A 15 17.74 16.29 14.26
CA VAL A 15 17.65 15.99 12.82
C VAL A 15 17.61 14.49 12.56
N SER A 16 18.38 13.69 13.31
CA SER A 16 18.40 12.23 13.14
C SER A 16 17.05 11.59 13.46
N ILE A 17 16.33 12.08 14.47
CA ILE A 17 14.99 11.59 14.83
C ILE A 17 14.00 11.89 13.71
N GLU A 18 14.03 13.10 13.16
CA GLU A 18 13.14 13.49 12.06
C GLU A 18 13.41 12.65 10.80
N LEU A 19 14.68 12.46 10.45
CA LEU A 19 15.08 11.58 9.35
C LEU A 19 14.63 10.13 9.59
N PHE A 20 14.79 9.60 10.81
CA PHE A 20 14.35 8.24 11.14
C PHE A 20 12.85 8.07 11.00
N ARG A 21 12.06 9.06 11.44
CA ARG A 21 10.60 9.07 11.27
C ARG A 21 10.20 9.13 9.79
N GLY A 22 10.85 9.99 9.00
CA GLY A 22 10.65 10.07 7.55
C GLY A 22 10.91 8.74 6.85
N ASN A 23 12.04 8.09 7.14
CA ASN A 23 12.39 6.78 6.57
C ASN A 23 11.40 5.68 6.98
N ALA A 24 10.92 5.69 8.24
CA ALA A 24 9.92 4.72 8.69
C ALA A 24 8.61 4.86 7.89
N ILE A 25 8.16 6.09 7.66
CA ILE A 25 6.96 6.39 6.87
C ILE A 25 7.13 5.91 5.42
N GLU A 26 8.26 6.20 4.79
CA GLU A 26 8.54 5.77 3.42
C GLU A 26 8.62 4.25 3.30
N SER A 27 9.31 3.58 4.22
CA SER A 27 9.38 2.11 4.23
C SER A 27 7.99 1.48 4.35
N LYS A 28 7.09 2.05 5.16
CA LYS A 28 5.71 1.57 5.29
C LYS A 28 4.90 1.80 4.03
N ARG A 29 5.10 2.95 3.37
CA ARG A 29 4.48 3.24 2.07
C ARG A 29 4.90 2.21 1.02
N ASP A 30 6.18 1.88 0.96
CA ASP A 30 6.70 0.87 0.03
C ASP A 30 6.13 -0.52 0.31
N LEU A 31 5.98 -0.87 1.59
CA LEU A 31 5.32 -2.12 2.01
C LEU A 31 3.86 -2.16 1.54
N LEU A 32 3.10 -1.08 1.74
CA LEU A 32 1.70 -1.01 1.28
C LEU A 32 1.59 -1.11 -0.26
N ILE A 33 2.49 -0.45 -0.99
CA ILE A 33 2.54 -0.55 -2.46
C ILE A 33 2.84 -1.98 -2.90
N SER A 34 3.79 -2.64 -2.24
CA SER A 34 4.16 -4.04 -2.49
C SER A 34 3.00 -5.00 -2.23
N GLU A 35 2.28 -4.83 -1.11
CA GLU A 35 1.08 -5.63 -0.81
C GLU A 35 -0.04 -5.37 -1.83
N CYS A 36 -0.30 -4.11 -2.20
CA CYS A 36 -1.28 -3.81 -3.24
C CYS A 36 -0.90 -4.42 -4.61
N SER A 37 0.38 -4.36 -4.98
CA SER A 37 0.93 -4.97 -6.20
C SER A 37 0.77 -6.51 -6.19
N ASN A 38 0.98 -7.16 -5.04
CA ASN A 38 0.73 -8.58 -4.87
C ASN A 38 -0.75 -8.92 -5.12
N ILE A 39 -1.67 -8.16 -4.49
CA ILE A 39 -3.11 -8.37 -4.68
C ILE A 39 -3.51 -8.08 -6.13
N ALA A 40 -2.94 -7.05 -6.77
CA ALA A 40 -3.15 -6.74 -8.17
C ALA A 40 -2.76 -7.89 -9.10
N THR A 41 -1.63 -8.54 -8.83
CA THR A 41 -1.18 -9.72 -9.60
C THR A 41 -2.17 -10.88 -9.49
N ILE A 42 -2.75 -11.09 -8.30
CA ILE A 42 -3.80 -12.09 -8.08
C ILE A 42 -5.08 -11.72 -8.86
N ALA A 43 -5.46 -10.45 -8.89
CA ALA A 43 -6.61 -9.96 -9.65
C ALA A 43 -6.44 -10.18 -11.16
N ILE A 44 -5.28 -9.82 -11.71
CA ILE A 44 -4.98 -10.02 -13.14
C ILE A 44 -4.96 -11.51 -13.49
N SER A 45 -4.40 -12.34 -12.61
CA SER A 45 -4.41 -13.80 -12.78
C SER A 45 -5.83 -14.37 -12.81
N TYR A 46 -6.74 -13.84 -11.99
CA TYR A 46 -8.16 -14.19 -12.03
C TYR A 46 -8.81 -13.77 -13.36
N TYR A 47 -8.56 -12.54 -13.81
CA TYR A 47 -9.09 -12.01 -15.08
C TYR A 47 -8.68 -12.87 -16.29
N LYS A 48 -7.41 -13.28 -16.34
CA LYS A 48 -6.84 -14.08 -17.45
C LYS A 48 -7.30 -15.53 -17.43
N LYS A 49 -7.66 -16.09 -16.27
CA LYS A 49 -8.10 -17.47 -16.15
C LYS A 49 -9.52 -17.64 -16.72
N PRO A 50 -9.79 -18.67 -17.56
CA PRO A 50 -11.12 -18.93 -18.08
C PRO A 50 -12.09 -19.35 -16.96
N ARG A 51 -13.38 -19.05 -17.17
CA ARG A 51 -14.45 -19.31 -16.18
C ARG A 51 -14.58 -20.79 -15.82
N GLU A 52 -14.33 -21.67 -16.79
CA GLU A 52 -14.35 -23.13 -16.62
C GLU A 52 -13.30 -23.64 -15.61
N MET A 53 -12.24 -22.87 -15.35
CA MET A 53 -11.19 -23.19 -14.38
C MET A 53 -11.33 -22.38 -13.07
N GLY A 54 -12.47 -21.72 -12.84
CA GLY A 54 -12.71 -20.88 -11.68
C GLY A 54 -12.12 -19.46 -11.78
N GLY A 55 -11.84 -18.98 -12.99
CA GLY A 55 -11.40 -17.61 -13.24
C GLY A 55 -12.54 -16.63 -13.61
N GLY A 56 -12.15 -15.42 -13.97
CA GLY A 56 -13.06 -14.31 -14.31
C GLY A 56 -13.46 -14.23 -15.80
N GLY A 57 -12.81 -15.01 -16.67
CA GLY A 57 -13.16 -15.09 -18.09
C GLY A 57 -13.11 -13.74 -18.81
N LYS A 58 -12.05 -12.96 -18.59
CA LYS A 58 -11.90 -11.56 -19.05
C LYS A 58 -12.86 -10.57 -18.37
N THR A 59 -13.31 -10.88 -17.16
CA THR A 59 -14.00 -9.92 -16.30
C THR A 59 -13.49 -10.05 -14.87
N PHE A 60 -13.53 -8.98 -14.09
CA PHE A 60 -13.27 -9.05 -12.65
C PHE A 60 -14.54 -9.37 -11.84
N THR A 61 -15.65 -9.69 -12.49
CA THR A 61 -16.93 -9.97 -11.84
C THR A 61 -16.77 -11.10 -10.83
N ASN A 62 -17.25 -10.88 -9.59
CA ASN A 62 -17.09 -11.79 -8.43
C ASN A 62 -15.64 -11.99 -7.93
N TRP A 63 -14.67 -11.23 -8.42
CA TRP A 63 -13.36 -11.21 -7.79
C TRP A 63 -13.46 -10.57 -6.41
N GLN A 64 -12.77 -11.15 -5.44
CA GLN A 64 -12.67 -10.67 -4.07
C GLN A 64 -11.22 -10.79 -3.63
N ILE A 65 -10.77 -9.86 -2.78
CA ILE A 65 -9.46 -9.99 -2.14
C ILE A 65 -9.49 -11.23 -1.23
N PRO A 66 -8.48 -12.11 -1.29
CA PRO A 66 -8.38 -13.22 -0.34
C PRO A 66 -8.46 -12.70 1.10
N PRO A 67 -9.22 -13.34 2.01
CA PRO A 67 -9.48 -12.81 3.35
C PRO A 67 -8.20 -12.59 4.18
N GLN A 68 -7.15 -13.34 3.89
CA GLN A 68 -5.82 -13.21 4.50
C GLN A 68 -5.09 -11.91 4.13
N LEU A 69 -5.48 -11.28 3.02
CA LEU A 69 -4.88 -10.05 2.49
C LEU A 69 -5.79 -8.83 2.68
N VAL A 70 -7.02 -9.00 3.19
CA VAL A 70 -7.94 -7.89 3.51
C VAL A 70 -7.46 -7.11 4.73
N GLN A 71 -6.84 -7.80 5.69
CA GLN A 71 -6.18 -7.21 6.84
C GLN A 71 -4.81 -7.85 7.01
N THR A 72 -3.77 -7.05 6.90
CA THR A 72 -2.39 -7.43 7.21
C THR A 72 -1.93 -6.66 8.44
N ALA A 73 -0.76 -7.00 8.97
CA ALA A 73 -0.13 -6.21 10.03
C ALA A 73 0.19 -4.77 9.57
N ASN A 74 0.29 -4.54 8.25
CA ASN A 74 0.70 -3.28 7.65
C ASN A 74 -0.49 -2.38 7.29
N GLY A 75 -1.66 -2.96 7.00
CA GLY A 75 -2.82 -2.19 6.54
C GLY A 75 -4.11 -2.99 6.36
N SER A 76 -5.17 -2.27 6.04
CA SER A 76 -6.44 -2.85 5.59
C SER A 76 -6.66 -2.51 4.12
N PHE A 77 -7.10 -3.50 3.34
CA PHE A 77 -7.27 -3.40 1.90
C PHE A 77 -8.74 -3.59 1.53
N LEU A 78 -9.28 -2.62 0.81
CA LEU A 78 -10.65 -2.64 0.29
C LEU A 78 -10.59 -2.66 -1.24
N ALA A 79 -11.32 -3.59 -1.87
CA ALA A 79 -11.48 -3.62 -3.31
C ALA A 79 -12.86 -3.10 -3.73
N SER A 80 -12.85 -2.14 -4.66
CA SER A 80 -14.01 -1.77 -5.45
C SER A 80 -13.89 -2.41 -6.83
N VAL A 81 -14.77 -3.36 -7.13
CA VAL A 81 -14.68 -4.23 -8.31
C VAL A 81 -15.71 -3.81 -9.34
N SER A 82 -15.25 -3.51 -10.55
CA SER A 82 -16.05 -3.31 -11.76
C SER A 82 -15.72 -4.38 -12.80
N ALA A 83 -16.55 -4.57 -13.82
CA ALA A 83 -16.37 -5.65 -14.80
C ALA A 83 -14.99 -5.64 -15.49
N GLN A 84 -14.42 -4.45 -15.71
CA GLN A 84 -13.17 -4.24 -16.48
C GLN A 84 -12.05 -3.57 -15.68
N GLN A 85 -12.33 -3.17 -14.43
CA GLN A 85 -11.39 -2.45 -13.58
C GLN A 85 -11.61 -2.82 -12.13
N VAL A 86 -10.52 -2.93 -11.37
CA VAL A 86 -10.57 -3.08 -9.92
C VAL A 86 -9.78 -1.96 -9.29
N THR A 87 -10.36 -1.27 -8.33
CA THR A 87 -9.68 -0.26 -7.53
C THR A 87 -9.45 -0.81 -6.13
N ILE A 88 -8.21 -1.11 -5.78
CA ILE A 88 -7.80 -1.51 -4.44
C ILE A 88 -7.40 -0.26 -3.68
N THR A 89 -7.91 -0.07 -2.48
CA THR A 89 -7.49 0.98 -1.56
C THR A 89 -6.92 0.32 -0.31
N GLY A 90 -5.60 0.37 -0.16
CA GLY A 90 -4.86 -0.02 1.04
C GLY A 90 -4.72 1.16 1.99
N THR A 91 -5.14 1.01 3.23
CA THR A 91 -5.00 1.99 4.31
C THR A 91 -4.04 1.45 5.35
N GLY A 92 -2.93 2.17 5.58
CA GLY A 92 -1.93 1.81 6.59
C GLY A 92 -2.48 1.91 8.00
N THR A 93 -2.03 1.01 8.87
CA THR A 93 -2.41 0.99 10.30
C THR A 93 -1.73 2.09 11.12
N GLU A 94 -0.61 2.63 10.64
CA GLU A 94 0.14 3.68 11.33
C GLU A 94 -0.35 5.08 10.94
N VAL A 95 -0.68 5.89 11.96
CA VAL A 95 -1.08 7.29 11.82
C VAL A 95 0.18 8.15 11.80
N ILE A 96 0.36 8.93 10.73
CA ILE A 96 1.61 9.67 10.51
C ILE A 96 1.57 11.04 11.18
N THR A 97 0.45 11.75 11.08
CA THR A 97 0.24 13.06 11.70
C THR A 97 -1.22 13.20 12.14
N GLY A 98 -1.46 13.33 13.45
CA GLY A 98 -2.80 13.53 13.99
C GLY A 98 -3.70 12.30 13.83
N ASN A 99 -4.47 12.24 12.73
CA ASN A 99 -5.47 11.21 12.42
C ASN A 99 -5.37 10.66 10.99
N ASP A 100 -4.38 11.10 10.19
CA ASP A 100 -4.20 10.63 8.82
C ASP A 100 -3.23 9.45 8.72
N SER A 101 -3.72 8.39 8.12
CA SER A 101 -2.96 7.20 7.74
C SER A 101 -2.55 7.27 6.27
N ILE A 102 -1.46 6.60 5.90
CA ILE A 102 -1.10 6.42 4.48
C ILE A 102 -2.22 5.67 3.77
N LYS A 103 -2.77 6.22 2.68
CA LYS A 103 -3.63 5.46 1.78
C LYS A 103 -2.92 5.27 0.44
N VAL A 104 -2.94 4.05 -0.07
CA VAL A 104 -2.44 3.69 -1.39
C VAL A 104 -3.61 3.14 -2.17
N GLN A 105 -3.88 3.72 -3.33
CA GLN A 105 -4.89 3.23 -4.24
C GLN A 105 -4.24 2.63 -5.47
N THR A 106 -4.50 1.36 -5.71
CA THR A 106 -4.02 0.63 -6.89
C THR A 106 -5.18 0.36 -7.82
N ILE A 107 -5.09 0.92 -9.02
CA ILE A 107 -6.07 0.73 -10.07
C ILE A 107 -5.54 -0.35 -11.00
N ILE A 108 -6.35 -1.38 -11.18
CA ILE A 108 -6.01 -2.58 -11.95
C ILE A 108 -6.91 -2.62 -13.17
N THR A 109 -6.27 -2.81 -14.32
CA THR A 109 -6.89 -3.02 -15.63
C THR A 109 -6.60 -4.44 -16.11
N SER A 110 -7.04 -4.77 -17.34
CA SER A 110 -6.92 -6.12 -17.91
C SER A 110 -5.50 -6.67 -18.02
N ASP A 111 -4.50 -5.80 -18.14
CA ASP A 111 -3.10 -6.21 -18.34
C ASP A 111 -2.09 -5.41 -17.50
N ASP A 112 -2.51 -4.30 -16.90
CA ASP A 112 -1.62 -3.39 -16.16
C ASP A 112 -2.27 -2.92 -14.85
N TYR A 113 -1.45 -2.52 -13.91
CA TYR A 113 -1.89 -1.88 -12.68
C TYR A 113 -0.96 -0.72 -12.32
N TYR A 114 -1.53 0.35 -11.78
CA TYR A 114 -0.75 1.47 -11.27
C TYR A 114 -1.24 1.86 -9.89
N SER A 115 -0.30 2.28 -9.04
CA SER A 115 -0.57 2.68 -7.66
C SER A 115 -0.40 4.19 -7.53
N VAL A 116 -1.39 4.85 -6.96
CA VAL A 116 -1.39 6.27 -6.61
C VAL A 116 -1.54 6.38 -5.10
N ILE A 117 -0.71 7.20 -4.47
CA ILE A 117 -0.82 7.50 -3.05
C ILE A 117 -1.91 8.55 -2.87
N ILE A 118 -2.90 8.26 -2.04
CA ILE A 118 -3.94 9.22 -1.66
C ILE A 118 -3.64 9.66 -0.22
N ASN A 119 -3.60 10.97 0.01
CA ASN A 119 -3.52 11.54 1.35
C ASN A 119 -4.94 11.58 1.92
#